data_AF-A0A2J7TGD6-F1
#
_entry.id   AF-A0A2J7TGD6-F1
#
_cell.length_a   1.000
_cell.length_b   1.000
_cell.length_c   1.000
_cell.angle_alpha   90.00
_cell.angle_beta   90.00
_cell.angle_gamma   90.00
#
_symmetry.space_group_name_H-M   'P 1'
#
loop_
_entity.id
_entity.type
_entity.pdbx_description
1 polymer ?
#
loop_
_entity_poly.entity_id
_entity_poly.type
_entity_poly.pdbx_seq_one_letter_code
_entity_poly.pdbx_strand_id
1 'polypeptide(L)'
;MKENRVFDDLTRLMADAGEVAHGMRREAETAVRTQLERLLSTMNMVTREEFEAVKEMAAKARAENERLSAKLAALEAELTGQAAGPGD
;
A
#
# COMPACT_ATOMS: atom_id res chain seq x y z
N MET A 1 23.35 -26.37 -57.87
CA MET A 1 22.19 -25.93 -57.04
C MET A 1 22.16 -26.75 -55.73
N LYS A 2 22.94 -26.37 -54.70
CA LYS A 2 22.85 -26.98 -53.34
C LYS A 2 23.04 -25.97 -52.20
N GLU A 3 23.55 -24.77 -52.48
CA GLU A 3 23.76 -23.73 -51.45
C GLU A 3 22.47 -23.11 -50.91
N ASN A 4 21.37 -23.09 -51.68
CA ASN A 4 20.13 -22.45 -51.23
C ASN A 4 19.40 -23.18 -50.09
N ARG A 5 19.62 -24.48 -49.87
CA ARG A 5 18.85 -25.26 -48.88
C ARG A 5 19.27 -25.00 -47.44
N VAL A 6 20.58 -24.88 -47.18
CA VAL A 6 21.09 -24.65 -45.82
C VAL A 6 20.69 -23.26 -45.32
N PHE A 7 20.66 -22.27 -46.21
CA PHE A 7 20.21 -20.92 -45.86
C PHE A 7 18.70 -20.86 -45.63
N ASP A 8 17.90 -21.56 -46.45
CA ASP A 8 16.44 -21.64 -46.30
C ASP A 8 16.04 -22.32 -44.97
N ASP A 9 16.71 -23.43 -44.61
CA ASP A 9 16.50 -24.12 -43.34
C ASP A 9 16.85 -23.22 -42.14
N LEU A 10 17.96 -22.46 -42.21
CA LEU A 10 18.34 -21.49 -41.16
C LEU A 10 17.34 -20.34 -41.05
N THR A 11 16.83 -19.84 -42.19
CA THR A 11 15.86 -18.73 -42.21
C THR A 11 14.55 -19.17 -41.60
N ARG A 12 14.12 -20.41 -41.88
CA ARG A 12 12.94 -21.03 -41.27
C ARG A 12 13.12 -21.23 -39.77
N LEU A 13 14.28 -21.72 -39.34
CA LEU A 13 14.60 -21.91 -37.92
C LEU A 13 14.61 -20.58 -37.16
N MET A 14 15.11 -19.51 -37.78
CA MET A 14 15.08 -18.15 -37.22
C MET A 14 13.66 -17.60 -37.13
N ALA A 15 12.80 -17.86 -38.12
CA ALA A 15 11.40 -17.46 -38.08
C ALA A 15 10.64 -18.21 -36.98
N ASP A 16 10.81 -19.53 -36.90
CA ASP A 16 10.20 -20.40 -35.89
C ASP A 16 10.66 -19.99 -34.47
N ALA A 17 11.95 -19.69 -34.30
CA ALA A 17 12.50 -19.21 -33.03
C ALA A 17 11.96 -17.82 -32.63
N GLY A 18 11.74 -16.92 -33.61
CA GLY A 18 11.15 -15.61 -33.38
C GLY A 18 9.71 -15.70 -32.87
N GLU A 19 8.92 -16.62 -33.41
CA GLU A 19 7.53 -16.84 -32.99
C GLU A 19 7.45 -17.41 -31.57
N VAL A 20 8.30 -18.39 -31.25
CA VAL A 20 8.41 -18.95 -29.90
C VAL A 20 8.87 -17.90 -28.89
N ALA A 21 9.89 -17.09 -29.22
CA ALA A 21 10.37 -16.02 -28.35
C ALA A 21 9.29 -14.97 -28.05
N HIS A 22 8.47 -14.62 -29.05
CA HIS A 22 7.33 -13.73 -28.85
C HIS A 22 6.23 -14.35 -27.97
N GLY A 23 5.96 -15.65 -28.11
CA GLY A 23 5.06 -16.39 -27.23
C GLY A 23 5.53 -16.40 -25.77
N MET A 24 6.80 -16.78 -25.56
CA MET A 24 7.42 -16.82 -24.23
C MET A 24 7.46 -15.44 -23.57
N ARG A 25 7.67 -14.36 -24.33
CA ARG A 25 7.60 -12.99 -23.79
C ARG A 25 6.22 -12.67 -23.22
N ARG A 26 5.14 -13.00 -23.94
CA ARG A 26 3.76 -12.74 -23.47
C ARG A 26 3.42 -13.56 -22.23
N GLU A 27 3.87 -14.80 -22.18
CA GLU A 27 3.69 -15.66 -21.00
C GLU A 27 4.50 -15.15 -19.80
N ALA A 28 5.74 -14.72 -20.02
CA ALA A 28 6.58 -14.13 -18.98
C ALA A 28 5.96 -12.84 -18.42
N GLU A 29 5.43 -11.96 -19.29
CA GLU A 29 4.76 -10.73 -18.86
C GLU A 29 3.51 -11.03 -18.01
N THR A 30 2.72 -12.02 -18.42
CA THR A 30 1.53 -12.48 -17.68
C THR A 30 1.91 -13.08 -16.32
N ALA A 31 2.97 -13.90 -16.29
CA ALA A 31 3.48 -14.50 -15.07
C ALA A 31 4.00 -13.43 -14.10
N VAL A 32 4.79 -12.46 -14.58
CA VAL A 32 5.29 -11.34 -13.78
C VAL A 32 4.13 -10.52 -13.20
N ARG A 33 3.12 -10.19 -14.01
CA ARG A 33 1.94 -9.46 -13.53
C ARG A 33 1.21 -10.22 -12.43
N THR A 34 0.98 -11.52 -12.62
CA THR A 34 0.33 -12.38 -11.63
C THR A 34 1.13 -12.46 -10.33
N GLN A 35 2.47 -12.53 -10.42
CA GLN A 35 3.31 -12.56 -9.22
C GLN A 35 3.34 -11.20 -8.49
N LEU A 36 3.31 -10.09 -9.23
CA LEU A 36 3.18 -8.75 -8.64
C LEU A 36 1.84 -8.56 -7.94
N GLU A 37 0.73 -8.99 -8.56
CA GLU A 37 -0.61 -8.94 -7.95
C GLU A 37 -0.67 -9.76 -6.65
N ARG A 38 -0.10 -10.97 -6.65
CA ARG A 38 0.02 -11.80 -5.44
C ARG A 38 0.91 -11.16 -4.39
N LEU A 39 2.05 -10.60 -4.78
CA LEU A 39 2.94 -9.93 -3.83
C LEU A 39 2.22 -8.75 -3.16
N LEU A 40 1.57 -7.90 -3.95
CA LEU A 40 0.77 -6.77 -3.45
C LEU A 40 -0.40 -7.23 -2.57
N SER A 41 -1.04 -8.36 -2.88
CA SER A 41 -2.11 -8.91 -2.02
C SER A 41 -1.58 -9.50 -0.71
N THR A 42 -0.34 -10.01 -0.70
CA THR A 42 0.30 -10.55 0.52
C THR A 42 0.97 -9.48 1.37
N MET A 43 1.35 -8.35 0.77
CA MET A 43 1.75 -7.17 1.53
C MET A 43 0.47 -6.63 2.17
N ASN A 44 0.42 -6.56 3.50
CA ASN A 44 -0.68 -5.97 4.28
C ASN A 44 -0.81 -4.45 3.97
N MET A 45 -1.18 -4.12 2.73
CA MET A 45 -1.29 -2.75 2.25
C MET A 45 -2.56 -2.15 2.83
N VAL A 46 -2.38 -1.13 3.66
CA VAL A 46 -3.49 -0.30 4.12
C VAL A 46 -4.03 0.46 2.92
N THR A 47 -5.31 0.31 2.66
CA THR A 47 -5.96 1.05 1.57
C THR A 47 -5.91 2.54 1.87
N ARG A 48 -5.95 3.37 0.82
CA ARG A 48 -5.99 4.83 1.00
C ARG A 48 -7.18 5.26 1.86
N GLU A 49 -8.33 4.60 1.70
CA GLU A 49 -9.54 4.89 2.45
C GLU A 49 -9.39 4.55 3.94
N GLU A 50 -8.86 3.38 4.28
CA GLU A 50 -8.57 3.02 5.67
C GLU A 50 -7.57 3.98 6.32
N PHE A 51 -6.54 4.38 5.56
CA PHE A 51 -5.56 5.34 6.04
C PHE A 51 -6.19 6.71 6.34
N GLU A 52 -6.99 7.25 5.42
CA GLU A 52 -7.66 8.53 5.65
C GLU A 52 -8.70 8.44 6.78
N ALA A 53 -9.44 7.34 6.90
CA ALA A 53 -10.39 7.12 7.99
C ALA A 53 -9.69 7.12 9.36
N VAL A 54 -8.57 6.38 9.50
CA VAL A 54 -7.79 6.35 10.75
C VAL A 54 -7.14 7.69 11.05
N LYS A 55 -6.65 8.40 10.02
CA LYS A 55 -6.08 9.74 10.17
C LYS A 55 -7.11 10.75 10.66
N GLU A 56 -8.32 10.74 10.11
CA GLU A 56 -9.41 11.59 10.58
C GLU A 56 -9.82 11.24 12.01
N MET A 57 -9.95 9.95 12.33
CA MET A 57 -10.24 9.49 13.68
C MET A 57 -9.15 9.94 14.67
N ALA A 58 -7.87 9.81 14.31
CA ALA A 58 -6.76 10.25 15.14
C ALA A 58 -6.77 11.76 15.37
N ALA A 59 -7.09 12.55 14.34
CA ALA A 59 -7.22 14.00 14.47
C ALA A 59 -8.37 14.38 15.43
N LYS A 60 -9.54 13.76 15.27
CA LYS A 60 -10.69 13.96 16.18
C LYS A 60 -10.35 13.56 17.62
N ALA A 61 -9.69 12.42 17.80
CA ALA A 61 -9.29 11.94 19.12
C ALA A 61 -8.34 12.91 19.83
N ARG A 62 -7.37 13.49 19.11
CA ARG A 62 -6.46 14.51 19.68
C ARG A 62 -7.22 15.77 20.10
N ALA A 63 -8.07 16.31 19.23
CA ALA A 63 -8.87 17.49 19.54
C ALA A 63 -9.77 17.27 20.76
N GLU A 64 -10.40 16.09 20.84
CA GLU A 64 -11.23 15.74 21.98
C GLU A 64 -10.41 15.55 23.27
N ASN A 65 -9.21 14.98 23.16
CA ASN A 65 -8.31 14.80 24.30
C ASN A 65 -7.86 16.15 24.88
N GLU A 66 -7.51 17.13 24.04
CA GLU A 66 -7.16 18.49 24.47
C GLU A 66 -8.35 19.16 25.18
N ARG A 67 -9.55 19.05 24.61
CA ARG A 67 -10.78 19.59 25.21
C ARG A 67 -11.08 18.97 26.58
N LEU A 68 -10.96 17.65 26.70
CA LEU A 68 -11.17 16.94 27.96
C LEU A 68 -10.09 17.30 28.99
N SER A 69 -8.84 17.42 28.56
CA SER A 69 -7.73 17.82 29.43
C SER A 69 -7.94 19.23 30.00
N ALA A 70 -8.40 20.19 29.18
CA ALA A 70 -8.74 21.52 29.65
C ALA A 70 -9.89 21.51 30.68
N LYS A 71 -10.91 20.68 30.45
CA LYS A 71 -12.02 20.51 31.41
C LYS A 71 -11.57 19.90 32.72
N LEU A 72 -10.68 18.89 32.67
CA LEU A 72 -10.12 18.27 33.85
C LEU A 72 -9.32 19.31 34.66
N ALA A 73 -8.44 20.08 34.01
CA ALA A 73 -7.66 21.12 34.67
C ALA A 73 -8.55 22.19 35.34
N ALA A 74 -9.62 22.61 34.68
CA ALA A 74 -10.58 23.56 35.27
C ALA A 74 -11.28 22.97 36.50
N LEU A 75 -11.73 21.71 36.43
CA LEU A 75 -12.38 21.04 37.54
C LEU A 75 -11.43 20.79 38.71
N GLU A 76 -10.19 20.41 38.44
CA GLU A 76 -9.14 20.24 39.45
C GLU A 76 -8.83 21.58 40.16
N ALA A 77 -8.80 22.69 39.42
CA ALA A 77 -8.64 24.02 39.99
C ALA A 77 -9.83 24.44 40.87
N GLU A 78 -11.06 24.13 40.45
CA GLU A 78 -12.26 24.39 41.28
C GLU A 78 -12.23 23.57 42.57
N LEU A 79 -11.90 22.27 42.50
CA LEU A 79 -11.83 21.40 43.68
C LEU A 79 -10.74 21.82 44.66
N THR A 80 -9.56 22.22 44.16
CA THR A 80 -8.48 22.73 45.01
C THR A 80 -8.81 24.09 45.63
N GLY A 81 -9.46 24.99 44.88
CA GLY A 81 -9.98 26.26 45.41
C GLY A 81 -11.07 26.08 46.47
N GLN A 82 -11.92 25.06 46.31
CA GLN A 82 -13.00 24.74 47.26
C GLN A 82 -12.48 24.01 48.51
N ALA A 83 -11.37 23.27 48.40
CA ALA A 83 -10.64 22.73 49.56
C ALA A 83 -9.88 23.82 50.34
N ALA A 84 -9.65 25.00 49.74
CA ALA A 84 -8.86 26.09 50.31
C ALA A 84 -9.70 27.21 51.00
N GLY A 85 -11.02 27.06 51.19
CA GLY A 85 -11.75 27.98 52.07
C GLY A 85 -13.23 27.63 52.34
N PRO A 86 -13.86 28.17 53.42
CA PRO A 86 -13.33 28.99 54.52
C PRO A 86 -13.35 28.20 55.85
N GLY A 87 -12.16 27.91 56.38
CA GLY A 87 -11.99 27.13 57.61
C GLY A 87 -10.60 27.28 58.21
N ASP A 88 -10.06 28.50 58.18
CA ASP A 88 -9.01 29.04 59.05
C ASP A 88 -9.25 30.56 59.20
#